data_AF-A0A6V8LGD1-F1
#
_entry.id   AF-A0A6V8LGD1-F1
#
_cell.length_a   1.000
_cell.length_b   1.000
_cell.length_c   1.000
_cell.angle_alpha   90.00
_cell.angle_beta   90.00
_cell.angle_gamma   90.00
#
_symmetry.space_group_name_H-M   'P 1'
#
loop_
_entity.id
_entity.type
_entity.pdbx_description
1 polymer ?
#
loop_
_entity_poly.entity_id
_entity_poly.type
_entity_poly.pdbx_seq_one_letter_code
_entity_poly.pdbx_strand_id
1 'polypeptide(L)'
;MIYNAFMDGHEFGLAAAMRICGQMLDALEYLHQDLAYVHRDAKPGNVLLDQARENAVLADLGSAGRIDPHTNMARDYGGTPLYLAGGQGHRAGD
;
A
#
# COMPACT_ATOMS: atom_id res chain seq x y z
N MET A 1 7.74 -10.91 8.23
CA MET A 1 6.57 -10.01 8.13
C MET A 1 6.36 -9.33 9.47
N ILE A 2 5.94 -8.06 9.49
CA ILE A 2 5.61 -7.35 10.74
C ILE A 2 4.47 -8.05 11.50
N TYR A 3 3.55 -8.73 10.79
CA TYR A 3 2.54 -9.59 11.39
C TYR A 3 3.14 -10.67 12.30
N ASN A 4 4.18 -11.38 11.85
CA ASN A 4 4.83 -12.43 12.65
C ASN A 4 5.48 -11.82 13.91
N ALA A 5 6.11 -10.65 13.78
CA ALA A 5 6.69 -9.97 14.95
C ALA A 5 5.61 -9.71 16.02
N PHE A 6 4.42 -9.24 15.62
CA PHE A 6 3.30 -9.07 16.56
C PHE A 6 2.81 -10.37 17.17
N MET A 7 2.70 -11.44 16.37
CA MET A 7 2.28 -12.76 16.88
C MET A 7 3.30 -13.38 17.83
N ASP A 8 4.58 -13.06 17.66
CA ASP A 8 5.68 -13.47 18.54
C ASP A 8 5.76 -12.62 19.83
N GLY A 9 4.81 -11.70 20.05
CA GLY A 9 4.76 -10.82 21.23
C GLY A 9 5.77 -9.67 21.19
N HIS A 10 6.34 -9.37 20.02
CA HIS A 10 7.28 -8.25 19.87
C HIS A 10 6.52 -6.91 19.84
N GLU A 11 6.93 -5.99 20.71
CA GLU A 11 6.45 -4.61 20.70
C GLU A 11 7.46 -3.68 20.02
N PHE A 12 6.95 -2.79 19.18
CA PHE A 12 7.76 -1.73 18.58
C PHE A 12 7.65 -0.47 19.43
N GLY A 13 8.79 0.06 19.87
CA GLY A 13 8.83 1.40 20.45
C GLY A 13 8.38 2.45 19.44
N LEU A 14 7.88 3.59 19.92
CA LEU A 14 7.34 4.66 19.08
C LEU A 14 8.27 5.06 17.93
N ALA A 15 9.57 5.22 18.21
CA ALA A 15 10.56 5.58 17.20
C ALA A 15 10.67 4.52 16.08
N ALA A 16 10.66 3.24 16.44
CA ALA A 16 10.72 2.15 15.46
C ALA A 16 9.43 2.08 14.63
N ALA A 17 8.28 2.26 15.27
CA ALA A 17 6.99 2.30 14.59
C ALA A 17 6.92 3.46 13.58
N MET A 18 7.33 4.66 13.98
CA MET A 18 7.38 5.83 13.08
C MET A 18 8.32 5.60 11.89
N ARG A 19 9.49 5.01 12.11
CA ARG A 19 10.43 4.68 11.03
C ARG A 19 9.82 3.69 10.03
N ILE A 20 9.20 2.62 10.51
CA ILE A 20 8.52 1.63 9.66
C ILE A 20 7.40 2.29 8.85
N CYS A 21 6.57 3.12 9.49
CA CYS A 21 5.51 3.85 8.80
C CYS A 21 6.08 4.79 7.73
N GLY A 22 7.18 5.49 8.00
CA GLY A 22 7.87 6.33 7.02
C GLY A 22 8.30 5.53 5.79
N GLN A 23 9.00 4.40 6.00
CA GLN A 23 9.43 3.51 4.92
C GLN A 23 8.27 2.96 4.09
N MET A 24 7.12 2.68 4.72
CA MET A 24 5.91 2.28 4.00
C MET A 24 5.34 3.41 3.15
N LEU A 25 5.34 4.64 3.67
CA LEU A 25 4.87 5.81 2.93
C LEU A 25 5.79 6.11 1.74
N ASP A 26 7.10 6.01 1.91
CA ASP A 26 8.07 6.19 0.82
C ASP A 26 7.85 5.15 -0.30
N ALA A 27 7.62 3.89 0.06
CA ALA A 27 7.32 2.83 -0.91
C ALA A 27 6.00 3.07 -1.66
N LEU A 28 4.97 3.55 -0.97
CA LEU A 28 3.69 3.90 -1.58
C LEU A 28 3.82 5.14 -2.48
N GLU A 29 4.57 6.15 -2.06
CA GLU A 29 4.87 7.32 -2.86
C GLU A 29 5.56 6.91 -4.17
N TYR A 30 6.58 6.07 -4.09
CA TYR A 30 7.28 5.55 -5.27
C TYR A 30 6.35 4.80 -6.22
N LEU A 31 5.48 3.93 -5.69
CA LEU A 31 4.47 3.24 -6.51
C LEU A 31 3.53 4.22 -7.23
N HIS A 32 3.03 5.22 -6.51
CA HIS A 32 2.08 6.17 -7.06
C HIS A 32 2.71 7.15 -8.05
N GLN A 33 3.85 7.74 -7.71
CA GLN A 33 4.45 8.85 -8.46
C GLN A 33 5.36 8.36 -9.59
N ASP A 34 6.27 7.44 -9.29
CA ASP A 34 7.28 7.01 -10.26
C ASP A 34 6.78 5.90 -11.18
N LEU A 35 5.92 5.01 -10.65
CA LEU A 35 5.43 3.85 -11.40
C LEU A 35 4.00 4.02 -11.93
N ALA A 36 3.24 4.97 -11.39
CA ALA A 36 1.81 5.12 -11.66
C ALA A 36 1.02 3.83 -11.38
N TYR A 37 1.25 3.22 -10.21
CA TYR A 37 0.53 2.06 -9.71
C TYR A 37 -0.04 2.32 -8.32
N VAL A 38 -1.23 1.77 -8.04
CA VAL A 38 -1.79 1.67 -6.68
C VAL A 38 -1.61 0.24 -6.18
N HIS A 39 -1.12 0.07 -4.94
CA HIS A 39 -0.88 -1.25 -4.34
C HIS A 39 -2.16 -2.06 -4.11
N ARG A 40 -3.25 -1.39 -3.68
CA ARG A 40 -4.59 -1.94 -3.35
C ARG A 40 -4.68 -2.93 -2.17
N ASP A 41 -3.59 -3.57 -1.75
CA ASP A 41 -3.56 -4.46 -0.57
C ASP A 41 -2.48 -4.07 0.46
N ALA A 42 -2.36 -2.80 0.80
CA ALA A 42 -1.39 -2.33 1.79
C ALA A 42 -1.88 -2.65 3.21
N LYS A 43 -1.31 -3.70 3.82
CA LYS A 43 -1.64 -4.17 5.18
C LYS A 43 -0.40 -4.71 5.89
N PRO A 44 -0.40 -4.85 7.24
CA PRO A 44 0.74 -5.39 7.97
C PRO A 44 1.22 -6.77 7.47
N GLY A 45 0.32 -7.64 6.99
CA GLY A 45 0.72 -8.93 6.40
C GLY A 45 1.68 -8.81 5.20
N ASN A 46 1.62 -7.68 4.48
CA ASN A 46 2.41 -7.42 3.28
C ASN A 46 3.66 -6.57 3.55
N VAL A 47 4.01 -6.36 4.82
CA VAL A 47 5.22 -5.62 5.22
C VAL A 47 6.27 -6.61 5.69
N LEU A 48 7.32 -6.76 4.89
CA LEU A 48 8.49 -7.55 5.26
C LEU A 48 9.40 -6.69 6.12
N LEU A 49 10.00 -7.32 7.13
CA LEU A 49 11.02 -6.69 7.96
C LEU A 49 12.33 -7.42 7.71
N ASP A 50 13.43 -6.69 7.71
CA ASP A 50 14.76 -7.28 7.78
C ASP A 50 14.99 -7.99 9.14
N GLN A 51 16.11 -8.70 9.25
CA GLN A 51 16.42 -9.47 10.45
C GLN A 51 16.55 -8.59 11.71
N ALA A 52 17.07 -7.37 11.54
CA ALA A 52 17.20 -6.38 12.61
C ALA A 52 15.86 -5.72 12.98
N ARG A 53 14.81 -5.87 12.16
CA ARG A 53 13.51 -5.18 12.28
C ARG A 53 13.64 -3.66 12.21
N GLU A 54 14.64 -3.21 11.46
CA GLU A 54 14.98 -1.81 11.23
C GLU A 54 14.59 -1.30 9.85
N ASN A 55 14.30 -2.20 8.92
CA ASN A 55 13.89 -1.83 7.57
C ASN A 55 12.63 -2.58 7.17
N ALA A 56 11.67 -1.83 6.62
CA ALA A 56 10.42 -2.33 6.11
C ALA A 56 10.41 -2.28 4.58
N VAL A 57 9.89 -3.35 3.97
CA VAL A 57 9.66 -3.46 2.53
C VAL A 57 8.19 -3.80 2.31
N LEU A 58 7.51 -3.01 1.48
CA LEU A 58 6.16 -3.31 1.02
C LEU A 58 6.22 -4.39 -0.07
N ALA A 59 5.51 -5.49 0.14
CA ALA A 59 5.51 -6.67 -0.72
C ALA A 59 4.09 -7.02 -1.19
N ASP A 60 4.00 -8.00 -2.08
CA ASP A 60 2.75 -8.49 -2.69
C ASP A 60 2.01 -7.47 -3.58
N LEU A 61 2.58 -7.25 -4.76
CA LEU A 61 1.99 -6.46 -5.85
C LEU A 61 0.98 -7.27 -6.68
N GLY A 62 0.56 -8.47 -6.25
CA GLY A 62 -0.37 -9.31 -7.01
C GLY A 62 -1.73 -8.64 -7.23
N SER A 63 -2.10 -7.74 -6.32
CA SER A 63 -3.27 -6.89 -6.44
C SER A 63 -2.96 -5.48 -6.97
N ALA A 64 -1.73 -5.14 -7.35
CA ALA A 64 -1.42 -3.78 -7.81
C ALA A 64 -2.13 -3.46 -9.14
N GLY A 65 -2.49 -2.18 -9.33
CA GLY A 65 -3.20 -1.72 -10.53
C GLY A 65 -2.60 -0.45 -11.09
N ARG A 66 -2.41 -0.39 -12.41
CA ARG A 66 -1.88 0.81 -13.09
C ARG A 66 -2.91 1.92 -13.09
N ILE A 67 -2.47 3.13 -12.74
CA ILE A 67 -3.24 4.36 -12.80
C ILE A 67 -3.32 4.81 -14.26
N ASP A 68 -4.54 4.98 -14.75
CA ASP A 68 -4.79 5.55 -16.07
C ASP A 68 -4.53 7.08 -16.00
N PRO A 69 -3.60 7.62 -16.79
CA PRO A 69 -3.16 9.02 -16.68
C PRO A 69 -4.24 10.03 -17.10
N HIS A 70 -5.28 9.59 -17.83
CA HIS A 70 -6.35 10.48 -18.28
C HIS A 70 -7.50 10.56 -17.28
N THR A 71 -7.70 9.52 -16.48
CA THR A 71 -8.79 9.45 -15.49
C THR A 71 -8.32 9.53 -14.05
N ASN A 72 -7.02 9.36 -13.82
CA ASN A 72 -6.40 9.19 -12.50
C ASN A 72 -7.03 8.04 -11.69
N MET A 73 -7.59 7.04 -12.38
CA MET A 73 -8.22 5.86 -11.78
C MET A 73 -7.37 4.62 -12.10
N ALA A 74 -7.22 3.72 -11.13
CA ALA A 74 -6.65 2.40 -11.39
C ALA A 74 -7.75 1.48 -11.96
N ARG A 75 -7.53 0.88 -13.14
CA ARG A 75 -8.52 -0.04 -13.74
C ARG A 75 -8.58 -1.35 -12.96
N ASP A 76 -9.80 -1.78 -12.70
CA ASP A 76 -10.06 -2.99 -11.94
C ASP A 76 -9.98 -4.23 -12.84
N TYR A 77 -8.80 -4.85 -12.94
CA TYR A 77 -8.71 -6.23 -13.41
C TYR A 77 -8.91 -7.16 -12.20
N GLY A 78 -10.13 -7.23 -11.67
CA GLY A 78 -10.56 -8.30 -10.74
C GLY A 78 -10.79 -7.95 -9.27
N GLY A 79 -10.73 -6.69 -8.86
CA GLY A 79 -11.20 -6.23 -7.54
C GLY A 79 -12.67 -5.77 -7.57
N THR A 80 -13.30 -5.75 -6.41
CA THR A 80 -14.58 -5.06 -6.19
C THR A 80 -14.26 -3.57 -5.99
N PRO A 81 -15.00 -2.62 -6.58
CA PRO A 81 -14.57 -1.22 -6.64
C PRO A 81 -14.57 -0.61 -5.24
N LEU A 82 -13.38 -0.44 -4.64
CA LEU A 82 -13.23 0.19 -3.33
C LEU A 82 -11.91 0.96 -3.27
N TYR A 83 -11.91 2.18 -3.81
CA TYR A 83 -11.25 3.35 -3.21
C TYR A 83 -11.59 4.59 -4.07
N LEU A 84 -12.76 5.20 -3.82
CA LEU A 84 -13.06 6.55 -4.27
C LEU A 84 -12.76 7.50 -3.10
N ALA A 85 -11.54 8.03 -3.05
CA ALA A 85 -11.25 9.18 -2.20
C ALA A 85 -11.87 10.43 -2.85
N GLY A 86 -13.03 10.82 -2.34
CA GLY A 86 -13.70 12.12 -2.44
C GLY A 86 -13.45 13.00 -3.66
N GLY A 87 -14.42 13.03 -4.58
CA GLY A 87 -14.56 14.14 -5.52
C GLY A 87 -15.39 13.83 -6.77
N GLN A 88 -16.72 13.88 -6.63
CA GLN A 88 -17.74 13.95 -7.68
C GLN A 88 -18.13 12.60 -8.33
N GLY A 89 -19.32 12.15 -7.96
CA GLY A 89 -20.01 11.04 -8.60
C GLY A 89 -20.71 11.45 -9.90
N HIS A 90 -20.97 10.42 -10.69
CA HIS A 90 -22.07 10.30 -11.65
C HIS A 90 -21.88 10.96 -13.03
N ARG A 91 -21.63 10.13 -14.04
CA ARG A 91 -22.72 9.64 -14.92
C ARG A 91 -22.27 8.40 -15.70
N ALA A 92 -23.11 7.37 -15.62
CA ALA A 92 -23.14 6.24 -16.52
C ALA A 92 -24.06 6.58 -17.71
N GLY A 93 -23.71 6.09 -18.90
CA GLY A 93 -24.54 6.11 -20.12
C GLY A 93 -24.15 7.21 -21.11
N ASP A 94 -23.50 6.84 -22.22
CA ASP A 94 -24.16 6.54 -23.50
C ASP A 94 -23.28 5.60 -24.34
#